data_AF-A0A1H1FWW5-F1
#
_entry.id   AF-A0A1H1FWW5-F1
#
_cell.length_a   1.000
_cell.length_b   1.000
_cell.length_c   1.000
_cell.angle_alpha   90.00
_cell.angle_beta   90.00
_cell.angle_gamma   90.00
#
_symmetry.space_group_name_H-M   'P 1'
#
loop_
_entity.id
_entity.type
_entity.pdbx_description
1 polymer ?
#
loop_
_entity_poly.entity_id
_entity_poly.type
_entity_poly.pdbx_seq_one_letter_code
_entity_poly.pdbx_strand_id
1 'polypeptide(L)' 'MIPHHSCCTCGGTGLINDDQGEAATCLDCFGTGIDNHGA' A
#
# COMPACT_ATOMS: atom_id res chain seq x y z
N MET A 1 9.82 16.76 -8.70
CA MET A 1 9.37 15.34 -8.64
C MET A 1 9.22 15.02 -7.17
N ILE A 2 7.99 14.80 -6.69
CA ILE A 2 7.78 14.33 -5.32
C ILE A 2 8.19 12.86 -5.33
N PRO A 3 9.12 12.40 -4.47
CA PRO A 3 9.44 10.98 -4.38
C PRO A 3 8.22 10.26 -3.79
N HIS A 4 7.50 9.53 -4.63
CA HIS A 4 6.43 8.65 -4.19
C HIS A 4 7.09 7.37 -3.69
N HIS A 5 7.26 7.24 -2.37
CA HIS A 5 7.79 6.03 -1.77
C HIS A 5 6.75 4.92 -1.90
N SER A 6 7.18 3.72 -2.29
CA SER A 6 6.29 2.57 -2.35
C SER A 6 5.82 2.22 -0.95
N CYS A 7 4.52 1.96 -0.80
CA CYS A 7 3.95 1.51 0.46
C CYS A 7 4.61 0.21 0.93
N CYS A 8 5.32 0.26 2.05
CA CYS A 8 6.05 -0.91 2.60
C CYS A 8 5.11 -2.08 2.90
N THR A 9 3.91 -1.80 3.39
CA THR A 9 2.94 -2.82 3.83
C THR A 9 2.39 -3.67 2.68
N CYS A 10 2.19 -3.07 1.49
CA CYS A 10 1.69 -3.78 0.32
C CYS A 10 2.70 -3.90 -0.83
N GLY A 11 3.97 -3.56 -0.58
CA GLY A 11 5.03 -3.60 -1.59
C GLY A 11 4.72 -2.78 -2.84
N GLY A 12 3.95 -1.70 -2.73
CA GLY A 12 3.57 -0.86 -3.87
C GLY A 12 2.28 -1.25 -4.60
N THR A 13 1.64 -2.37 -4.24
CA THR A 13 0.49 -2.89 -5.00
C THR A 13 -0.85 -2.27 -4.60
N GLY A 14 -0.93 -1.68 -3.41
CA GLY A 14 -2.19 -1.24 -2.81
C GLY A 14 -3.02 -2.37 -2.22
N LEU A 15 -2.53 -3.61 -2.25
CA LEU A 15 -3.25 -4.80 -1.80
C LEU A 15 -2.41 -5.61 -0.82
N ILE A 16 -3.06 -6.18 0.19
CA ILE A 16 -2.49 -7.19 1.08
C ILE A 16 -3.31 -8.46 0.92
N ASN A 17 -2.66 -9.62 0.98
CA ASN A 17 -3.42 -10.87 1.04
C ASN A 17 -3.95 -11.00 2.46
N ASP A 18 -5.27 -11.08 2.61
CA ASP A 18 -5.89 -11.46 3.87
C ASP A 18 -5.58 -12.94 4.17
N ASP A 19 -5.69 -13.37 5.44
CA ASP A 19 -5.51 -14.77 5.85
C ASP A 19 -6.46 -15.74 5.12
N GLN A 20 -7.52 -15.22 4.50
CA GLN A 20 -8.46 -15.97 3.65
C GLN A 20 -7.98 -16.12 2.19
N GLY A 21 -6.84 -15.56 1.80
CA GLY A 21 -6.29 -15.61 0.44
C GLY A 21 -6.88 -14.59 -0.53
N GLU A 22 -7.77 -13.71 -0.04
CA GLU A 22 -8.38 -12.64 -0.83
C GLU A 22 -7.51 -11.37 -0.77
N ALA A 23 -7.38 -10.67 -1.89
CA ALA A 23 -6.67 -9.40 -1.95
C ALA A 23 -7.51 -8.30 -1.25
N ALA A 24 -7.13 -7.95 -0.02
CA ALA A 24 -7.71 -6.85 0.73
C ALA A 24 -6.99 -5.53 0.42
N THR A 25 -7.73 -4.43 0.45
CA THR A 25 -7.14 -3.10 0.28
C THR A 25 -6.15 -2.81 1.40
N CYS A 26 -4.92 -2.43 1.03
CA CYS A 26 -3.92 -2.00 2.00
C CYS A 26 -4.36 -0.71 2.68
N LEU A 27 -4.70 -0.79 3.96
CA LEU A 27 -5.23 0.33 4.72
C LEU A 27 -4.18 1.41 4.99
N ASP A 28 -2.92 1.02 5.19
CA ASP A 28 -1.81 1.94 5.47
C ASP A 28 -1.61 2.98 4.37
N CYS A 29 -1.97 2.62 3.13
CA CYS A 29 -1.83 3.49 1.96
C CYS A 29 -3.15 3.65 1.21
N PHE A 30 -4.29 3.36 1.86
CA PHE A 30 -5.65 3.47 1.30
C PHE A 30 -5.81 2.84 -0.10
N GLY A 31 -5.13 1.74 -0.37
CA GLY A 31 -5.18 1.07 -1.68
C GLY A 31 -4.37 1.73 -2.79
N THR A 32 -3.69 2.83 -2.53
CA THR A 32 -2.92 3.56 -3.55
C THR A 32 -1.59 2.89 -3.89
N GLY A 33 -1.07 2.05 -2.99
CA GLY A 33 0.26 1.47 -3.11
C GLY A 33 1.40 2.46 -2.85
N ILE A 34 1.09 3.71 -2.48
CA ILE A 34 2.08 4.75 -2.28
C ILE A 34 2.06 5.17 -0.82
N ASP A 35 3.24 5.11 -0.20
CA ASP A 35 3.44 5.66 1.13
C ASP A 35 3.49 7.18 1.04
N ASN A 36 2.46 7.83 1.58
CA ASN A 36 2.44 9.29 1.71
C ASN A 36 2.83 9.73 3.13
N HIS A 37 3.38 8.84 3.97
CA HIS A 37 3.96 9.19 5.27
C HIS A 37 5.29 9.95 5.10
N GLY A 38 5.22 11.16 4.55
CA GLY A 38 6.40 12.01 4.36
C GLY A 38 6.15 13.34 3.66
N ALA A 39 4.89 13.77 3.51
CA ALA A 39 4.53 15.12 3.06
C ALA A 39 4.29 16.06 4.25
#